data_AF-A0A061N539-F1
#
_entry.id   AF-A0A061N539-F1
#
_cell.length_a   1.000
_cell.length_b   1.000
_cell.length_c   1.000
_cell.angle_alpha   90.00
_cell.angle_beta   90.00
_cell.angle_gamma   90.00
#
_symmetry.space_group_name_H-M   'P 1'
#
loop_
_entity.id
_entity.type
_entity.pdbx_description
1 polymer ?
#
loop_
_entity_poly.entity_id
_entity_poly.type
_entity_poly.pdbx_seq_one_letter_code
_entity_poly.pdbx_strand_id
1 'polypeptide(L)'
;MQKNVLRALESESSALAISQENSTLTSQNNDLQDANTQYHHSLQSINHLFEDLIELRNDCHQTYEESLEVIKKIIDTLPLSLSSSRGDSKRCAVWLSSPTTNTLDFHTGSFNFPKDYTNSRKLDIDNSTGGRCYRKNEIIDLDDVTEDPDWLKK
;
A
#
# COMPACT_ATOMS: atom_id res chain seq x y z
N MET A 1 49.89 26.36 -27.63
CA MET A 1 48.54 26.45 -28.26
C MET A 1 47.73 25.17 -28.06
N GLN A 2 48.24 23.98 -28.46
CA GLN A 2 47.52 22.69 -28.32
C GLN A 2 47.08 22.33 -26.89
N LYS A 3 47.88 22.62 -25.85
CA LYS A 3 47.57 22.30 -24.44
C LYS A 3 46.36 23.07 -23.87
N ASN A 4 46.10 24.27 -24.39
CA ASN A 4 44.94 25.08 -23.97
C ASN A 4 43.66 24.62 -24.66
N VAL A 5 43.75 24.15 -25.91
CA VAL A 5 42.63 23.57 -26.64
C VAL A 5 42.20 22.24 -26.02
N LEU A 6 43.16 21.40 -25.62
CA LEU A 6 42.86 20.12 -24.96
C LEU A 6 42.13 20.33 -23.62
N ARG A 7 42.59 21.27 -22.78
CA ARG A 7 41.91 21.63 -21.52
C ARG A 7 40.51 22.20 -21.75
N ALA A 8 40.32 23.01 -22.79
CA ALA A 8 39.01 23.55 -23.13
C ALA A 8 38.03 22.43 -23.52
N LEU A 9 38.46 21.47 -24.34
CA LEU A 9 37.68 20.30 -24.74
C LEU A 9 37.32 19.39 -23.54
N GLU A 10 38.26 19.15 -22.63
CA GLU A 10 38.01 18.41 -21.39
C GLU A 10 36.99 19.13 -20.50
N SER A 11 37.10 20.45 -20.38
CA SER A 11 36.16 21.26 -19.60
C SER A 11 34.75 21.28 -20.21
N GLU A 12 34.65 21.32 -21.55
CA GLU A 12 33.38 21.29 -22.27
C GLU A 12 32.70 19.92 -22.16
N SER A 13 33.48 18.84 -22.30
CA SER A 13 32.99 17.48 -22.08
C SER A 13 32.49 17.28 -20.64
N SER A 14 33.20 17.83 -19.64
CA SER A 14 32.76 17.78 -18.25
C SER A 14 31.50 18.60 -18.01
N ALA A 15 31.39 19.79 -18.61
CA ALA A 15 30.21 20.64 -18.51
C ALA A 15 28.97 19.96 -19.12
N LEU A 16 29.14 19.26 -20.25
CA LEU A 16 28.08 18.48 -20.88
C LEU A 16 27.62 17.32 -19.99
N ALA A 17 28.54 16.58 -19.39
CA ALA A 17 28.20 15.48 -18.47
C ALA A 17 27.41 15.98 -17.25
N ILE A 18 27.87 17.07 -16.63
CA ILE A 18 27.18 17.71 -15.51
C ILE A 18 25.79 18.21 -15.94
N SER A 19 25.67 18.78 -17.14
CA SER A 19 24.38 19.24 -17.66
C SER A 19 23.40 18.08 -17.88
N GLN A 20 23.88 16.94 -18.36
CA GLN A 20 23.06 15.73 -18.53
C GLN A 20 22.61 15.19 -17.17
N GLU A 21 23.54 15.05 -16.22
CA GLU A 21 23.25 14.59 -14.87
C GLU A 21 22.23 15.50 -14.17
N ASN A 22 22.41 16.82 -14.26
CA ASN A 22 21.45 17.79 -13.72
C ASN A 22 20.06 17.63 -14.36
N SER A 23 19.97 17.36 -15.66
CA SER A 23 18.69 17.14 -16.33
C SER A 23 18.00 15.86 -15.83
N THR A 24 18.77 14.78 -15.63
CA THR A 24 18.26 13.51 -15.09
C THR A 24 17.80 13.68 -13.64
N LEU A 25 18.60 14.30 -12.79
CA LEU A 25 18.25 14.58 -11.39
C LEU A 25 17.02 15.49 -11.28
N THR A 26 16.89 16.48 -12.17
CA THR A 26 15.70 17.35 -12.21
C THR A 26 14.45 16.54 -12.57
N SER A 27 14.54 15.64 -13.56
CA SER A 27 13.43 14.76 -13.91
C SER A 27 13.05 13.85 -12.74
N GLN A 28 14.03 13.21 -12.10
CA GLN A 28 13.79 12.34 -10.95
C GLN A 28 13.16 13.09 -9.76
N ASN A 29 13.60 14.31 -9.49
CA ASN A 29 12.99 15.15 -8.46
C ASN A 29 11.53 15.49 -8.77
N ASN A 30 11.21 15.80 -10.02
CA ASN A 30 9.82 16.04 -10.42
C ASN A 30 8.96 14.78 -10.25
N ASP A 31 9.46 13.62 -10.67
CA ASP A 31 8.75 12.34 -10.52
C ASP A 31 8.48 12.01 -9.03
N LEU A 32 9.48 12.24 -8.16
CA LEU A 32 9.33 12.06 -6.72
C LEU A 32 8.34 13.06 -6.10
N GLN A 33 8.35 14.30 -6.57
CA GLN A 33 7.43 15.33 -6.09
C GLN A 33 5.98 14.99 -6.49
N ASP A 34 5.76 14.55 -7.73
CA ASP A 34 4.44 14.12 -8.21
C ASP A 34 3.93 12.91 -7.43
N ALA A 35 4.80 11.92 -7.14
CA ALA A 35 4.45 10.78 -6.30
C ALA A 35 4.08 11.21 -4.87
N ASN A 36 4.84 12.14 -4.29
CA ASN A 36 4.58 12.64 -2.94
C ASN A 36 3.24 13.41 -2.84
N THR A 37 2.92 14.23 -3.84
CA THR A 37 1.61 14.90 -3.94
C THR A 37 0.47 13.89 -4.04
N GLN A 38 0.63 12.82 -4.83
CA GLN A 38 -0.35 11.74 -4.92
C GLN A 38 -0.56 11.05 -3.57
N TYR A 39 0.52 10.67 -2.88
CA TYR A 39 0.42 10.08 -1.54
C TYR A 39 -0.28 10.99 -0.54
N HIS A 40 0.01 12.29 -0.57
CA HIS A 40 -0.63 13.25 0.32
C HIS A 40 -2.15 13.31 0.11
N HIS A 41 -2.62 13.42 -1.13
CA HIS A 41 -4.05 13.44 -1.44
C HIS A 41 -4.77 12.15 -1.07
N SER A 42 -4.10 11.02 -1.32
CA SER A 42 -4.58 9.70 -0.92
C SER A 42 -4.75 9.57 0.60
N LEU A 43 -3.75 9.98 1.38
CA LEU A 43 -3.82 9.96 2.84
C LEU A 43 -4.92 10.86 3.38
N GLN A 44 -5.11 12.05 2.80
CA GLN A 44 -6.22 12.94 3.16
C GLN A 44 -7.57 12.27 2.92
N SER A 45 -7.73 11.60 1.77
CA SER A 45 -8.97 10.90 1.42
C SER A 45 -9.25 9.73 2.37
N ILE A 46 -8.22 8.95 2.72
CA ILE A 46 -8.33 7.84 3.67
C ILE A 46 -8.66 8.34 5.07
N ASN A 47 -8.03 9.43 5.52
CA ASN A 47 -8.32 10.02 6.84
C ASN A 47 -9.78 10.47 6.94
N HIS A 48 -10.31 11.12 5.90
CA HIS A 48 -11.71 11.52 5.86
C HIS A 48 -12.65 10.30 5.98
N LEU A 49 -12.36 9.19 5.28
CA LEU A 49 -13.14 7.96 5.41
C LEU A 49 -13.04 7.33 6.81
N PHE A 50 -11.90 7.46 7.48
CA PHE A 50 -11.78 7.03 8.88
C PHE A 50 -12.57 7.92 9.84
N GLU A 51 -12.59 9.23 9.60
CA GLU A 51 -13.44 10.16 10.35
C GLU A 51 -14.91 9.80 10.18
N ASP A 52 -15.37 9.57 8.94
CA ASP A 52 -16.72 9.08 8.65
C ASP A 52 -17.01 7.81 9.46
N LEU A 53 -16.11 6.82 9.43
CA LEU A 53 -16.30 5.56 10.17
C LEU A 53 -16.35 5.77 11.70
N ILE A 54 -15.62 6.74 12.24
CA ILE A 54 -15.66 7.10 13.66
C ILE A 54 -16.98 7.79 14.02
N GLU A 55 -17.44 8.72 13.18
CA GLU A 55 -18.76 9.34 13.32
C GLU A 55 -19.84 8.27 13.29
N LEU A 56 -19.72 7.33 12.34
CA LEU A 56 -20.63 6.20 12.21
C LEU A 56 -20.71 5.38 13.51
N ARG A 57 -19.56 5.02 14.07
CA ARG A 57 -19.48 4.27 15.34
C ARG A 57 -20.17 4.97 16.51
N ASN A 58 -20.24 6.30 16.52
CA ASN A 58 -20.79 7.07 17.64
C ASN A 58 -22.29 7.37 17.48
N ASP A 59 -22.89 7.05 16.33
CA ASP A 59 -24.32 7.25 16.05
C ASP A 59 -25.15 6.02 16.48
N CYS A 60 -26.21 6.25 17.24
CA CYS A 60 -27.07 5.20 17.77
C CYS A 60 -28.15 4.71 16.79
N HIS A 61 -28.30 5.35 15.62
CA HIS A 61 -29.32 5.02 14.62
C HIS A 61 -28.78 4.30 13.39
N GLN A 62 -27.50 3.96 13.37
CA GLN A 62 -26.87 3.47 12.17
C GLN A 62 -27.01 1.99 11.90
N THR A 63 -26.93 1.69 10.61
CA THR A 63 -26.99 0.34 10.08
C THR A 63 -25.60 -0.22 9.90
N TYR A 64 -25.48 -1.52 10.13
CA TYR A 64 -24.30 -2.31 9.78
C TYR A 64 -23.88 -2.12 8.32
N GLU A 65 -24.83 -1.90 7.40
CA GLU A 65 -24.59 -1.72 5.97
C GLU A 65 -23.84 -0.42 5.66
N GLU A 66 -24.18 0.70 6.30
CA GLU A 66 -23.48 1.99 6.14
C GLU A 66 -22.01 1.90 6.57
N SER A 67 -21.76 1.23 7.70
CA SER A 67 -20.39 0.97 8.19
C SER A 67 -19.60 0.12 7.20
N LEU A 68 -20.21 -0.90 6.61
CA LEU A 68 -19.56 -1.74 5.61
C LEU A 68 -19.24 -0.98 4.31
N GLU A 69 -20.09 -0.04 3.90
CA GLU A 69 -19.84 0.77 2.71
C GLU A 69 -18.60 1.65 2.89
N VAL A 70 -18.46 2.30 4.05
CA VAL A 70 -17.27 3.12 4.37
C VAL A 70 -16.02 2.24 4.45
N ILE A 71 -16.10 1.09 5.12
CA ILE A 71 -14.99 0.12 5.18
C ILE A 71 -14.58 -0.32 3.76
N LYS A 72 -15.53 -0.59 2.88
CA LYS A 72 -15.24 -0.96 1.48
C LYS A 72 -14.51 0.15 0.75
N LYS A 73 -14.93 1.42 0.91
CA LYS A 73 -14.27 2.59 0.32
C LYS A 73 -12.83 2.72 0.80
N ILE A 74 -12.57 2.51 2.10
CA ILE A 74 -11.22 2.53 2.67
C ILE A 74 -10.35 1.45 2.00
N ILE A 75 -10.86 0.22 1.93
CA ILE A 75 -10.14 -0.94 1.39
C ILE A 75 -9.84 -0.80 -0.11
N ASP A 76 -10.73 -0.17 -0.88
CA ASP A 76 -10.48 0.11 -2.30
C ASP A 76 -9.50 1.26 -2.50
N THR A 77 -9.51 2.27 -1.63
CA THR A 77 -8.64 3.45 -1.76
C THR A 77 -7.19 3.15 -1.37
N LEU A 78 -6.98 2.31 -0.36
CA LEU A 78 -5.65 2.00 0.18
C LEU A 78 -4.66 1.46 -0.88
N PRO A 79 -4.98 0.43 -1.69
CA PRO A 79 -4.04 -0.08 -2.68
C PRO A 79 -3.73 0.86 -3.83
N LEU A 80 -4.71 1.66 -4.27
CA LEU A 80 -4.51 2.70 -5.29
C LEU A 80 -3.48 3.71 -4.81
N SER A 81 -3.60 4.07 -3.54
CA SER A 81 -2.74 5.04 -2.88
C SER A 81 -1.31 4.54 -2.67
N LEU A 82 -1.11 3.23 -2.61
CA LEU A 82 0.20 2.63 -2.35
C LEU A 82 0.94 2.25 -3.64
N SER A 83 0.27 2.24 -4.79
CA SER A 83 0.86 1.76 -6.05
C SER A 83 1.69 2.87 -6.71
N SER A 84 3.02 2.76 -6.65
CA SER A 84 3.95 3.75 -7.21
C SER A 84 4.26 3.52 -8.69
N SER A 85 3.92 2.34 -9.23
CA SER A 85 4.27 1.95 -10.59
C SER A 85 3.11 1.27 -11.31
N ARG A 86 3.09 1.42 -12.64
CA ARG A 86 2.10 0.73 -13.50
C ARG A 86 2.33 -0.77 -13.42
N GLY A 87 1.31 -1.52 -12.99
CA GLY A 87 1.35 -2.98 -12.88
C GLY A 87 1.50 -3.49 -11.45
N ASP A 88 1.70 -2.60 -10.46
CA ASP A 88 1.72 -2.97 -9.06
C ASP A 88 0.30 -3.35 -8.60
N SER A 89 0.09 -4.64 -8.27
CA SER A 89 -1.21 -5.16 -7.89
C SER A 89 -1.33 -5.31 -6.37
N LYS A 90 -1.14 -4.19 -5.66
CA LYS A 90 -1.32 -4.17 -4.20
C LYS A 90 -2.76 -4.55 -3.87
N ARG A 91 -2.95 -5.28 -2.77
CA ARG A 91 -4.24 -5.81 -2.34
C ARG A 91 -4.45 -5.48 -0.87
N CYS A 92 -5.67 -5.09 -0.52
CA CYS A 92 -6.07 -4.86 0.85
C CYS A 92 -7.36 -5.64 1.11
N ALA A 93 -7.48 -6.28 2.27
CA ALA A 93 -8.68 -7.03 2.64
C ALA A 93 -8.95 -6.91 4.13
N VAL A 94 -10.22 -7.00 4.48
CA VAL A 94 -10.68 -7.14 5.85
C VAL A 94 -11.12 -8.58 6.09
N TRP A 95 -10.63 -9.10 7.21
CA TRP A 95 -10.93 -10.43 7.71
C TRP A 95 -11.62 -10.28 9.05
N LEU A 96 -12.70 -11.04 9.27
CA LEU A 96 -13.45 -11.02 10.51
C LEU A 96 -13.30 -12.34 11.23
N SER A 97 -13.08 -12.30 12.54
CA SER A 97 -13.00 -13.50 13.36
C SER A 97 -14.36 -14.18 13.45
N SER A 98 -14.40 -15.48 13.13
CA SER A 98 -15.56 -16.34 13.33
C SER A 98 -15.36 -17.18 14.60
N PRO A 99 -16.14 -16.92 15.68
CA PRO A 99 -16.01 -17.66 16.94
C PRO A 99 -16.35 -19.16 16.81
N THR A 100 -17.16 -19.54 15.81
CA THR A 100 -17.63 -20.92 15.63
C THR A 100 -16.58 -21.80 14.97
N THR A 101 -15.77 -21.24 14.06
CA THR A 101 -14.77 -22.00 13.29
C THR A 101 -13.35 -21.75 13.75
N ASN A 102 -13.12 -20.82 14.68
CA ASN A 102 -11.78 -20.37 15.10
C ASN A 102 -10.91 -19.94 13.91
N THR A 103 -11.53 -19.25 12.94
CA THR A 103 -10.86 -18.75 11.73
C THR A 103 -11.10 -17.25 11.55
N LEU A 104 -10.22 -16.61 10.78
CA LEU A 104 -10.50 -15.30 10.19
C LEU A 104 -11.10 -15.54 8.80
N ASP A 105 -12.35 -15.13 8.64
CA ASP A 105 -13.09 -15.31 7.40
C ASP A 105 -12.90 -14.08 6.51
N PHE A 106 -12.63 -14.31 5.22
CA PHE A 106 -12.50 -13.23 4.25
C PHE A 106 -13.84 -12.50 4.15
N HIS A 107 -13.88 -11.23 4.55
CA HIS A 107 -15.12 -10.46 4.53
C HIS A 107 -15.24 -9.62 3.27
N THR A 108 -14.21 -8.83 2.97
CA THR A 108 -14.17 -8.01 1.76
C THR A 108 -12.73 -7.68 1.37
N GLY A 109 -12.51 -7.46 0.08
CA GLY A 109 -11.20 -7.09 -0.46
C GLY A 109 -11.28 -5.97 -1.47
N SER A 110 -10.12 -5.42 -1.78
CA SER A 110 -9.97 -4.41 -2.80
C SER A 110 -10.24 -4.97 -4.20
N PHE A 111 -10.53 -4.11 -5.16
CA PHE A 111 -10.77 -4.46 -6.56
C PHE A 111 -9.67 -5.32 -7.23
N ASN A 112 -8.46 -5.36 -6.66
CA ASN A 112 -7.34 -6.16 -7.19
C ASN A 112 -7.39 -7.66 -6.83
N PHE A 113 -8.38 -8.10 -6.05
CA PHE A 113 -8.61 -9.52 -5.80
C PHE A 113 -9.27 -10.21 -7.02
N PRO A 114 -8.91 -11.47 -7.32
CA PRO A 114 -9.66 -12.28 -8.29
C PRO A 114 -11.14 -12.40 -7.90
N LYS A 115 -12.05 -12.43 -8.88
CA LYS A 115 -13.50 -12.46 -8.64
C LYS A 115 -13.96 -13.70 -7.87
N ASP A 116 -13.22 -14.79 -8.01
CA ASP A 116 -13.42 -16.09 -7.38
C ASP A 116 -12.77 -16.21 -5.99
N TYR A 117 -12.06 -15.17 -5.53
CA TYR A 117 -11.32 -15.19 -4.27
C TYR A 117 -12.22 -15.11 -3.02
N THR A 118 -13.40 -14.49 -3.13
CA THR A 118 -14.20 -14.02 -1.98
C THR A 118 -14.97 -15.10 -1.23
N ASN A 119 -15.27 -16.24 -1.85
CA ASN A 119 -16.34 -17.12 -1.35
C ASN A 119 -15.89 -18.32 -0.49
N SER A 120 -14.59 -18.49 -0.20
CA SER A 120 -14.13 -19.69 0.55
C SER A 120 -12.84 -19.55 1.34
N ARG A 121 -12.21 -18.38 1.36
CA ARG A 121 -10.91 -18.22 2.02
C ARG A 121 -11.08 -17.95 3.51
N LYS A 122 -10.36 -18.75 4.29
CA LYS A 122 -10.25 -18.65 5.75
C LYS A 122 -8.78 -18.67 6.11
N LEU A 123 -8.39 -17.87 7.09
CA LEU A 123 -7.09 -17.94 7.72
C LEU A 123 -7.24 -18.60 9.08
N ASP A 124 -6.34 -19.52 9.40
CA ASP A 124 -6.27 -20.12 10.72
C ASP A 124 -5.77 -19.09 11.74
N ILE A 125 -6.43 -18.97 12.89
CA ILE A 125 -6.08 -18.00 13.93
C ILE A 125 -4.73 -18.36 14.60
N ASP A 126 -4.37 -19.63 14.67
CA ASP A 126 -3.19 -20.12 15.36
C ASP A 126 -2.01 -20.38 14.42
N ASN A 127 -2.29 -20.71 13.16
CA ASN A 127 -1.32 -21.16 12.16
C ASN A 127 -1.24 -20.25 10.92
N SER A 128 -1.48 -18.95 11.08
CA SER A 128 -1.23 -17.98 10.03
C SER A 128 -0.68 -16.67 10.58
N THR A 129 0.07 -15.96 9.76
CA THR A 129 0.57 -14.62 10.08
C THR A 129 -0.57 -13.66 10.45
N GLY A 130 -1.68 -13.71 9.70
CA GLY A 130 -2.88 -12.92 9.98
C GLY A 130 -3.53 -13.29 11.31
N GLY A 131 -3.58 -14.59 11.62
CA GLY A 131 -4.04 -15.10 12.91
C GLY A 131 -3.16 -14.64 14.08
N ARG A 132 -1.83 -14.63 13.89
CA ARG A 132 -0.88 -14.13 14.89
C ARG A 132 -1.03 -12.62 15.12
N CYS A 133 -1.18 -11.83 14.06
CA CYS A 133 -1.49 -10.41 14.13
C CYS A 133 -2.77 -10.17 14.96
N TYR A 134 -3.83 -10.93 14.68
CA TYR A 134 -5.10 -10.86 15.42
C TYR A 134 -4.95 -11.23 16.90
N ARG A 135 -4.31 -12.36 17.23
CA ARG A 135 -4.17 -12.83 18.63
C ARG A 135 -3.29 -11.92 19.49
N LYS A 136 -2.23 -11.37 18.92
CA LYS A 136 -1.29 -10.50 19.65
C LYS A 136 -1.70 -9.03 19.65
N ASN A 137 -2.64 -8.64 18.77
CA ASN A 137 -3.00 -7.25 18.53
C ASN A 137 -1.78 -6.39 18.14
N GLU A 138 -0.95 -6.91 17.25
CA GLU A 138 0.31 -6.29 16.81
C GLU A 138 0.32 -6.13 15.28
N ILE A 139 0.86 -5.02 14.80
CA ILE A 139 1.12 -4.83 13.37
C ILE A 139 2.34 -5.68 12.99
N ILE A 140 2.18 -6.52 11.98
CA ILE A 140 3.25 -7.37 11.46
C ILE A 140 3.58 -6.87 10.06
N ASP A 141 4.80 -6.37 9.90
CA ASP A 141 5.39 -6.01 8.61
C ASP A 141 6.45 -7.06 8.24
N LEU A 142 6.38 -7.57 7.02
CA LEU A 142 7.23 -8.65 6.53
C LEU A 142 7.71 -8.33 5.13
N ASP A 143 9.03 -8.33 4.95
CA ASP A 143 9.64 -8.15 3.63
C ASP A 143 9.41 -9.39 2.74
N ASP A 144 9.56 -10.59 3.31
CA ASP A 144 9.27 -11.86 2.65
C ASP A 144 8.42 -12.75 3.57
N VAL A 145 7.19 -13.04 3.13
CA VAL A 145 6.26 -13.89 3.87
C VAL A 145 6.76 -15.33 4.01
N THR A 146 7.64 -15.80 3.11
CA THR A 146 8.12 -17.19 3.12
C THR A 146 9.08 -17.48 4.27
N GLU A 147 9.69 -16.45 4.85
CA GLU A 147 10.55 -16.52 6.02
C GLU A 147 9.75 -16.53 7.33
N ASP A 148 8.44 -16.27 7.27
CA ASP A 148 7.60 -16.21 8.45
C ASP A 148 7.41 -17.60 9.08
N PRO A 149 7.57 -17.77 10.42
CA PRO A 149 7.38 -19.06 11.07
C PRO A 149 5.98 -19.65 10.89
N ASP A 150 4.96 -18.83 10.63
CA ASP A 150 3.59 -19.30 10.38
C ASP A 150 3.29 -19.49 8.88
N TRP A 151 4.24 -19.22 7.99
CA TRP A 151 4.13 -19.57 6.56
C TRP A 151 4.28 -21.07 6.31
N LEU A 152 5.23 -21.70 7.00
CA LEU A 152 5.59 -23.12 6.83
C LEU A 152 4.54 -24.09 7.39
N LYS A 153 3.54 -23.59 8.10
CA LYS A 153 2.50 -24.42 8.77
C LYS A 153 1.22 -24.58 7.93
N LYS A 154 1.25 -24.19 6.66
CA LYS A 154 0.13 -24.33 5.70
C LYS A 154 -0.11 -25.76 5.28
#